data_AF-A0A929BMW5-F1
#
_entry.id   AF-A0A929BMW5-F1
#
_cell.length_a   1.000
_cell.length_b   1.000
_cell.length_c   1.000
_cell.angle_alpha   90.00
_cell.angle_beta   90.00
_cell.angle_gamma   90.00
#
_symmetry.space_group_name_H-M   'P 1'
#
loop_
_entity.id
_entity.type
_entity.pdbx_description
1 polymer ?
#
loop_
_entity_poly.entity_id
_entity_poly.type
_entity_poly.pdbx_seq_one_letter_code
_entity_poly.pdbx_strand_id
1 'polypeptide(L)'
;MSRHNFDAVIFDLDGVITHTASVHSAAWKRMFDEFLKACAEKTGEPFREFSHTHDYLPYVDGKPRYKGVASFLQSRTIDLPYGDPADSPRQETICGLGNRKNELFNEMIAGGGVKVFSSTVDLIQTLRDRGIRVGVASSSKNCRAVLDAAGLSDLF
;
A
#
# COMPACT_ATOMS: atom_id res chain seq x y z
N MET A 1 11.93 -33.12 -18.93
CA MET A 1 12.38 -32.70 -17.58
C MET A 1 12.67 -31.22 -17.65
N SER A 2 12.11 -30.41 -16.73
CA SER A 2 12.43 -28.98 -16.65
C SER A 2 13.95 -28.81 -16.54
N ARG A 3 14.54 -27.93 -17.35
CA ARG A 3 16.00 -27.69 -17.41
C ARG A 3 16.48 -26.85 -16.20
N HIS A 4 15.57 -26.53 -15.27
CA HIS A 4 15.74 -25.59 -14.17
C HIS A 4 15.28 -26.22 -12.85
N ASN A 5 15.88 -25.80 -11.73
CA ASN A 5 15.58 -26.31 -10.38
C ASN A 5 14.23 -25.82 -9.80
N PHE A 6 13.50 -24.97 -10.53
CA PHE A 6 12.21 -24.41 -10.15
C PHE A 6 11.37 -24.13 -11.39
N ASP A 7 10.05 -24.20 -11.25
CA ASP A 7 9.10 -24.02 -12.36
C ASP A 7 8.41 -22.65 -12.38
N ALA A 8 8.54 -21.87 -11.30
CA ALA A 8 7.93 -20.55 -11.18
C ALA A 8 8.67 -19.65 -10.16
N VAL A 9 8.52 -18.33 -10.32
CA VAL A 9 8.96 -17.30 -9.36
C VAL A 9 7.79 -16.36 -9.06
N ILE A 10 7.53 -16.09 -7.78
CA ILE A 10 6.49 -15.16 -7.33
C ILE A 10 7.19 -13.93 -6.76
N PHE A 11 6.88 -12.76 -7.29
CA PHE A 11 7.41 -11.47 -6.87
C PHE A 11 6.40 -10.75 -5.98
N ASP A 12 6.89 -10.03 -4.98
CA ASP A 12 6.12 -8.94 -4.40
C ASP A 12 6.15 -7.73 -5.35
N LEU A 13 5.24 -6.78 -5.17
CA LEU A 13 5.10 -5.60 -6.02
C LEU A 13 5.81 -4.38 -5.42
N ASP A 14 5.44 -4.03 -4.18
CA ASP A 14 5.85 -2.81 -3.52
C ASP A 14 7.28 -2.96 -2.99
N GLY A 15 8.22 -2.14 -3.48
CA GLY A 15 9.63 -2.22 -3.08
C GLY A 15 10.44 -3.32 -3.78
N VAL A 16 9.81 -4.16 -4.61
CA VAL A 16 10.48 -5.21 -5.41
C VAL A 16 10.40 -4.92 -6.90
N ILE A 17 9.19 -4.79 -7.45
CA ILE A 17 8.98 -4.44 -8.87
C ILE A 17 8.88 -2.93 -9.04
N THR A 18 8.24 -2.24 -8.08
CA THR A 18 7.95 -0.81 -8.16
C THR A 18 8.34 -0.05 -6.90
N HIS A 19 8.63 1.24 -7.01
CA HIS A 19 8.98 2.12 -5.89
C HIS A 19 7.76 2.65 -5.11
N THR A 20 6.64 1.92 -5.12
CA THR A 20 5.36 2.34 -4.54
C THR A 20 5.29 2.25 -3.02
N ALA A 21 6.23 1.56 -2.35
CA ALA A 21 6.30 1.53 -0.88
C ALA A 21 6.37 2.95 -0.28
N SER A 22 7.16 3.83 -0.91
CA SER A 22 7.25 5.25 -0.53
C SER A 22 5.93 6.01 -0.71
N VAL A 23 5.21 5.73 -1.81
CA VAL A 23 3.90 6.32 -2.12
C VAL A 23 2.84 5.83 -1.13
N HIS A 24 2.87 4.55 -0.75
CA HIS A 24 2.03 3.99 0.29
C HIS A 24 2.25 4.69 1.63
N SER A 25 3.51 4.83 2.05
CA SER A 25 3.90 5.50 3.29
C SER A 25 3.44 6.97 3.31
N ALA A 26 3.66 7.70 2.21
CA ALA A 26 3.23 9.09 2.06
C ALA A 26 1.70 9.26 2.11
N ALA A 27 0.95 8.38 1.43
CA ALA A 27 -0.51 8.40 1.45
C ALA A 27 -1.08 8.11 2.84
N TRP A 28 -0.48 7.17 3.59
CA TRP A 28 -0.85 6.91 4.98
C TRP A 28 -0.53 8.10 5.88
N LYS A 29 0.67 8.67 5.79
CA LYS A 29 1.07 9.83 6.59
C LYS A 29 0.10 10.99 6.37
N ARG A 30 -0.20 11.33 5.12
CA ARG A 30 -1.14 12.41 4.81
C ARG A 30 -2.52 12.15 5.42
N MET A 31 -3.07 10.96 5.21
CA MET A 31 -4.40 10.62 5.73
C MET A 31 -4.45 10.67 7.26
N PHE A 32 -3.49 10.03 7.95
CA PHE A 32 -3.46 10.01 9.41
C PHE A 32 -3.15 11.37 10.01
N ASP A 33 -2.23 12.16 9.43
CA ASP A 33 -1.94 13.51 9.93
C ASP A 33 -3.18 14.41 9.80
N GLU A 34 -3.94 14.31 8.70
CA GLU A 34 -5.20 15.04 8.54
C GLU A 34 -6.25 14.62 9.59
N PHE A 35 -6.38 13.33 9.87
CA PHE A 35 -7.28 12.81 10.92
C PHE A 35 -6.84 13.22 12.34
N LEU A 36 -5.56 13.04 12.67
CA LEU A 36 -5.01 13.33 14.00
C LEU A 36 -5.05 14.83 14.33
N LYS A 37 -4.89 15.71 13.34
CA LYS A 37 -5.11 17.16 13.52
C LYS A 37 -6.55 17.47 13.90
N ALA A 38 -7.52 16.88 13.19
CA ALA A 38 -8.94 17.05 13.52
C ALA A 38 -9.28 16.49 14.92
N CYS A 39 -8.66 15.37 15.33
CA CYS A 39 -8.80 14.86 16.69
C CYS A 39 -8.21 15.82 17.73
N ALA A 40 -6.99 16.32 17.52
CA ALA A 40 -6.33 17.26 18.42
C ALA A 40 -7.15 18.55 18.63
N GLU A 41 -7.75 19.07 17.54
CA GLU A 41 -8.64 20.23 17.61
C GLU A 41 -9.92 19.95 18.42
N LYS A 42 -10.49 18.74 18.31
CA LYS A 42 -11.70 18.34 19.05
C LYS A 42 -11.45 18.05 20.53
N THR A 43 -10.33 17.41 20.87
CA THR A 43 -10.03 16.97 22.25
C THR A 43 -9.22 17.97 23.05
N GLY A 44 -8.52 18.90 22.37
CA GLY A 44 -7.56 19.80 22.99
C GLY A 44 -6.21 19.15 23.33
N GLU A 45 -6.00 17.89 22.93
CA GLU A 45 -4.71 17.21 23.09
C GLU A 45 -3.68 17.71 22.06
N PRO A 46 -2.38 17.67 22.37
CA PRO A 46 -1.35 18.09 21.43
C PRO A 46 -1.29 17.15 20.21
N PHE A 47 -1.24 17.74 19.01
CA PHE A 47 -1.05 17.00 17.78
C PHE A 47 0.31 16.27 17.79
N ARG A 48 0.26 14.95 17.61
CA ARG A 48 1.44 14.10 17.40
C ARG A 48 1.37 13.44 16.03
N GLU A 49 2.27 13.83 15.14
CA GLU A 49 2.31 13.34 13.77
C GLU A 49 2.42 11.81 13.66
N PHE A 50 2.00 11.30 12.51
CA PHE A 50 2.21 9.94 12.07
C PHE A 50 3.65 9.77 11.57
N SER A 51 4.39 8.88 12.23
CA SER A 51 5.80 8.60 12.00
C SER A 51 6.00 7.36 11.14
N HIS A 52 6.91 7.46 10.17
CA HIS A 52 7.27 6.29 9.36
C HIS A 52 7.87 5.16 10.21
N THR A 53 8.82 5.47 11.09
CA THR A 53 9.54 4.45 11.86
C THR A 53 8.74 3.93 13.04
N HIS A 54 8.00 4.79 13.73
CA HIS A 54 7.31 4.44 14.98
C HIS A 54 5.85 4.01 14.78
N ASP A 55 5.21 4.40 13.67
CA ASP A 55 3.80 4.05 13.44
C ASP A 55 3.60 3.19 12.18
N TYR A 56 4.18 3.59 11.03
CA TYR A 56 3.95 2.88 9.77
C TYR A 56 4.54 1.47 9.77
N LEU A 57 5.85 1.32 10.01
CA LEU A 57 6.53 0.02 10.00
C LEU A 57 5.91 -1.01 10.98
N PRO A 58 5.66 -0.69 12.26
CA PRO A 58 5.15 -1.67 13.20
C PRO A 58 3.66 -1.99 13.04
N TYR A 59 2.84 -1.04 12.60
CA TYR A 59 1.37 -1.20 12.68
C TYR A 59 0.66 -1.26 11.34
N VAL A 60 1.25 -0.72 10.27
CA VAL A 60 0.57 -0.56 8.97
C VAL A 60 1.23 -1.38 7.87
N ASP A 61 2.55 -1.38 7.81
CA ASP A 61 3.30 -2.01 6.72
C ASP A 61 3.01 -3.51 6.60
N GLY A 62 2.89 -4.00 5.36
CA GLY A 62 2.53 -5.39 5.04
C GLY A 62 1.11 -5.84 5.42
N LYS A 63 0.32 -5.05 6.16
CA LYS A 63 -1.04 -5.44 6.59
C LYS A 63 -2.11 -5.05 5.55
N PRO A 64 -3.21 -5.83 5.43
CA PRO A 64 -4.37 -5.42 4.65
C PRO A 64 -4.90 -4.06 5.14
N ARG A 65 -5.26 -3.19 4.19
CA ARG A 65 -5.63 -1.78 4.40
C ARG A 65 -6.38 -1.48 5.71
N TYR A 66 -7.57 -2.05 5.91
CA TYR A 66 -8.40 -1.78 7.09
C TYR A 66 -7.80 -2.35 8.38
N LYS A 67 -7.09 -3.48 8.30
CA LYS A 67 -6.35 -4.03 9.44
C LYS A 67 -5.17 -3.14 9.84
N GLY A 68 -4.51 -2.50 8.86
CA GLY A 68 -3.47 -1.49 9.11
C GLY A 68 -4.02 -0.27 9.85
N VAL A 69 -5.18 0.25 9.43
CA VAL A 69 -5.88 1.33 10.14
C VAL A 69 -6.23 0.93 11.56
N ALA A 70 -6.93 -0.19 11.73
CA ALA A 70 -7.32 -0.69 13.05
C ALA A 70 -6.12 -0.85 13.98
N SER A 71 -5.04 -1.47 13.48
CA SER A 71 -3.81 -1.71 14.25
C SER A 71 -3.13 -0.42 14.67
N PHE A 72 -3.09 0.60 13.80
CA PHE A 72 -2.50 1.88 14.15
C PHE A 72 -3.37 2.63 15.17
N LEU A 73 -4.68 2.73 14.95
CA LEU A 73 -5.57 3.43 15.89
C LEU A 73 -5.53 2.81 17.27
N GLN A 74 -5.51 1.47 17.35
CA GLN A 74 -5.33 0.75 18.61
C GLN A 74 -4.02 1.11 19.31
N SER A 75 -2.90 1.27 18.58
CA SER A 75 -1.61 1.68 19.16
C SER A 75 -1.62 3.09 19.76
N ARG A 76 -2.56 3.93 19.30
CA ARG A 76 -2.78 5.31 19.79
C ARG A 76 -3.95 5.39 20.78
N THR A 77 -4.56 4.26 21.15
CA THR A 77 -5.77 4.20 22.01
C THR A 77 -6.93 5.04 21.45
N ILE A 78 -7.02 5.11 20.13
CA ILE A 78 -8.12 5.79 19.43
C ILE A 78 -9.17 4.74 19.09
N ASP A 79 -10.37 4.89 19.65
CA ASP A 79 -11.50 4.03 19.34
C ASP A 79 -12.32 4.61 18.18
N LEU A 80 -12.49 3.82 17.13
CA LEU A 80 -13.38 4.13 16.02
C LEU A 80 -14.13 2.87 15.60
N PRO A 81 -15.40 2.99 15.21
CA PRO A 81 -16.14 1.87 14.67
C PRO A 81 -15.44 1.30 13.43
N TYR A 82 -15.49 -0.03 13.27
CA TYR A 82 -14.88 -0.67 12.11
C TYR A 82 -15.48 -0.16 10.79
N GLY A 83 -16.79 0.10 10.78
CA GLY A 83 -17.51 0.59 9.60
C GLY A 83 -17.77 -0.50 8.56
N ASP A 84 -18.25 -0.09 7.39
CA ASP A 84 -18.51 -0.93 6.23
C ASP A 84 -17.51 -0.61 5.10
N PRO A 85 -17.01 -1.58 4.32
CA PRO A 85 -16.16 -1.30 3.16
C PRO A 85 -16.74 -0.32 2.13
N ALA A 86 -18.07 -0.17 2.07
CA ALA A 86 -18.78 0.81 1.24
C ALA A 86 -18.86 2.21 1.87
N ASP A 87 -18.34 2.41 3.09
CA ASP A 87 -18.31 3.71 3.75
C ASP A 87 -17.60 4.75 2.89
N SER A 88 -18.17 5.95 2.89
CA SER A 88 -17.57 7.12 2.28
C SER A 88 -16.21 7.42 2.94
N PRO A 89 -15.20 7.86 2.16
CA PRO A 89 -13.93 8.38 2.65
C PRO A 89 -14.04 9.49 3.71
N ARG A 90 -15.20 10.15 3.79
CA ARG A 90 -15.48 11.21 4.76
C ARG A 90 -15.98 10.70 6.11
N GLN A 91 -16.38 9.44 6.21
CA GLN A 91 -16.84 8.84 7.46
C GLN A 91 -15.65 8.55 8.38
N GLU A 92 -15.79 8.87 9.66
CA GLU A 92 -14.81 8.56 10.71
C GLU A 92 -15.00 7.10 11.18
N THR A 93 -14.74 6.15 10.28
CA THR A 93 -14.69 4.70 10.56
C THR A 93 -13.35 4.14 10.09
N ILE A 94 -12.96 2.96 10.58
CA ILE A 94 -11.73 2.28 10.10
C ILE A 94 -11.79 2.07 8.58
N CYS A 95 -12.96 1.68 8.04
CA CYS A 95 -13.17 1.52 6.61
C CYS A 95 -13.12 2.86 5.86
N GLY A 96 -13.76 3.92 6.37
CA GLY A 96 -13.75 5.26 5.78
C GLY A 96 -12.34 5.86 5.69
N LEU A 97 -11.55 5.79 6.77
CA LEU A 97 -10.15 6.24 6.76
C LEU A 97 -9.29 5.43 5.77
N GLY A 98 -9.50 4.12 5.71
CA GLY A 98 -8.87 3.26 4.71
C GLY A 98 -9.23 3.67 3.28
N ASN A 99 -10.50 3.98 3.02
CA ASN A 99 -11.00 4.42 1.72
C ASN A 99 -10.41 5.78 1.33
N ARG A 100 -10.31 6.74 2.28
CA ARG A 100 -9.63 8.03 2.07
C ARG A 100 -8.15 7.86 1.71
N LYS A 101 -7.41 6.98 2.39
CA LYS A 101 -6.02 6.68 2.00
C LYS A 101 -5.96 6.11 0.58
N ASN A 102 -6.94 5.30 0.19
CA ASN A 102 -6.96 4.69 -1.13
C ASN A 102 -7.14 5.73 -2.25
N GLU A 103 -8.01 6.71 -2.05
CA GLU A 103 -8.18 7.84 -2.97
C GLU A 103 -6.87 8.62 -3.10
N LEU A 104 -6.27 9.03 -1.98
CA LEU A 104 -4.99 9.73 -1.97
C LEU A 104 -3.88 8.95 -2.67
N PHE A 105 -3.82 7.62 -2.46
CA PHE A 105 -2.86 6.77 -3.14
C PHE A 105 -3.10 6.74 -4.65
N ASN A 106 -4.36 6.58 -5.08
CA ASN A 106 -4.73 6.54 -6.49
C ASN A 106 -4.44 7.88 -7.19
N GLU A 107 -4.64 9.00 -6.52
CA GLU A 107 -4.25 10.33 -6.99
C GLU A 107 -2.73 10.45 -7.17
N MET A 108 -1.95 9.96 -6.19
CA MET A 108 -0.48 10.00 -6.26
C MET A 108 0.09 9.14 -7.39
N ILE A 109 -0.47 7.95 -7.65
CA ILE A 109 -0.03 7.12 -8.77
C ILE A 109 -0.43 7.73 -10.13
N ALA A 110 -1.64 8.30 -10.24
CA ALA A 110 -2.11 8.94 -11.46
C ALA A 110 -1.27 10.16 -11.86
N GLY A 111 -0.70 10.86 -10.88
CA GLY A 111 0.25 11.96 -11.10
C GLY A 111 1.65 11.54 -11.58
N GLY A 112 1.87 10.28 -11.96
CA GLY A 112 3.17 9.76 -12.43
C GLY A 112 4.06 9.17 -11.32
N GLY A 113 3.47 8.77 -10.19
CA GLY A 113 4.20 8.29 -9.01
C GLY A 113 4.79 6.88 -9.11
N VAL A 114 4.49 6.11 -10.16
CA VAL A 114 4.94 4.71 -10.26
C VAL A 114 6.25 4.62 -11.03
N LYS A 115 7.35 4.52 -10.28
CA LYS A 115 8.66 4.16 -10.84
C LYS A 115 8.89 2.65 -10.72
N VAL A 116 9.55 2.07 -11.71
CA VAL A 116 9.87 0.63 -11.75
C VAL A 116 11.35 0.40 -11.42
N PHE A 117 11.65 -0.73 -10.77
CA PHE A 117 13.03 -1.22 -10.67
C PHE A 117 13.39 -1.92 -11.98
N SER A 118 14.13 -1.24 -12.86
CA SER A 118 14.51 -1.79 -14.17
C SER A 118 15.21 -3.14 -14.07
N SER A 119 16.09 -3.30 -13.07
CA SER A 119 16.77 -4.58 -12.80
C SER A 119 15.82 -5.74 -12.51
N THR A 120 14.70 -5.47 -11.83
CA THR A 120 13.68 -6.49 -11.54
C THR A 120 12.89 -6.83 -12.80
N VAL A 121 12.56 -5.82 -13.63
CA VAL A 121 11.89 -6.02 -14.92
C VAL A 121 12.75 -6.86 -15.86
N ASP A 122 14.04 -6.56 -15.97
CA ASP A 122 15.00 -7.32 -16.79
C ASP A 122 15.10 -8.79 -16.32
N LEU A 123 15.08 -9.01 -15.00
CA LEU A 123 15.06 -10.36 -14.42
C LEU A 123 13.77 -11.10 -14.79
N ILE A 124 12.60 -10.46 -14.67
CA ILE A 124 11.31 -11.05 -15.03
C ILE A 124 11.30 -11.46 -16.51
N GLN A 125 11.78 -10.60 -17.41
CA GLN A 125 11.89 -10.90 -18.83
C GLN A 125 12.82 -12.10 -19.08
N THR A 126 14.00 -12.11 -18.45
CA THR A 126 14.95 -13.22 -18.56
C THR A 126 14.36 -14.55 -18.09
N LEU A 127 13.55 -14.55 -17.03
CA LEU A 127 12.85 -15.75 -16.54
C LEU A 127 11.82 -16.24 -17.56
N ARG A 128 11.02 -15.33 -18.13
CA ARG A 128 10.01 -15.65 -19.16
C ARG A 128 10.65 -16.23 -20.42
N ASP A 129 11.75 -15.64 -20.89
CA ASP A 129 12.49 -16.11 -22.08
C ASP A 129 13.05 -17.52 -21.89
N ARG A 130 13.31 -17.92 -20.64
CA ARG A 130 13.75 -19.27 -20.27
C ARG A 130 12.58 -20.24 -20.04
N GLY A 131 11.35 -19.82 -20.28
CA GLY A 131 10.14 -20.63 -20.08
C GLY A 131 9.76 -20.83 -18.60
N ILE A 132 10.30 -20.02 -17.69
CA ILE A 132 9.95 -20.06 -16.27
C ILE A 132 8.72 -19.18 -16.05
N ARG A 133 7.72 -19.71 -15.33
CA ARG A 133 6.48 -18.96 -15.02
C ARG A 133 6.78 -17.86 -14.00
N VAL A 134 6.16 -16.71 -14.17
CA VAL A 134 6.28 -15.59 -13.23
C VAL A 134 4.91 -15.21 -12.71
N GLY A 135 4.84 -14.78 -11.46
CA GLY A 135 3.61 -14.28 -10.85
C GLY A 135 3.91 -13.13 -9.90
N VAL A 136 2.89 -12.38 -9.55
CA VAL A 136 2.97 -11.29 -8.56
C VAL A 136 1.96 -11.52 -7.45
N ALA A 137 2.39 -11.34 -6.20
CA ALA A 137 1.56 -11.48 -5.01
C ALA A 137 1.75 -10.25 -4.11
N SER A 138 0.67 -9.50 -3.88
CA SER A 138 0.67 -8.30 -3.04
C SER A 138 -0.54 -8.30 -2.12
N SER A 139 -0.37 -7.78 -0.90
CA SER A 139 -1.46 -7.54 0.06
C SER A 139 -2.32 -6.31 -0.30
N SER A 140 -1.87 -5.52 -1.27
CA SER A 140 -2.56 -4.33 -1.76
C SER A 140 -3.65 -4.70 -2.76
N LYS A 141 -4.87 -4.23 -2.52
CA LYS A 141 -5.96 -4.29 -3.50
C LYS A 141 -5.68 -3.47 -4.77
N ASN A 142 -4.62 -2.65 -4.78
CA ASN A 142 -4.25 -1.81 -5.92
C ASN A 142 -3.17 -2.45 -6.81
N CYS A 143 -2.82 -3.72 -6.59
CA CYS A 143 -1.79 -4.42 -7.36
C CYS A 143 -1.96 -4.25 -8.88
N ARG A 144 -3.16 -4.53 -9.39
CA ARG A 144 -3.47 -4.39 -10.82
C ARG A 144 -3.31 -2.95 -11.32
N ALA A 145 -3.82 -1.97 -10.59
CA ALA A 145 -3.74 -0.56 -10.97
C ALA A 145 -2.29 -0.06 -11.04
N VAL A 146 -1.42 -0.52 -10.13
CA VAL A 146 0.01 -0.19 -10.14
C VAL A 146 0.71 -0.84 -11.34
N LEU A 147 0.40 -2.09 -11.66
CA LEU A 147 0.96 -2.77 -12.85
C LEU A 147 0.53 -2.07 -14.14
N ASP A 148 -0.75 -1.68 -14.25
CA ASP A 148 -1.28 -0.96 -15.41
C ASP A 148 -0.60 0.41 -15.54
N ALA A 149 -0.46 1.16 -14.44
CA ALA A 149 0.24 2.45 -14.42
C ALA A 149 1.74 2.34 -14.73
N ALA A 150 2.36 1.19 -14.42
CA ALA A 150 3.75 0.89 -14.74
C ALA A 150 3.95 0.33 -16.16
N GLY A 151 2.88 -0.01 -16.88
CA GLY A 151 2.96 -0.70 -18.17
C GLY A 151 3.49 -2.13 -18.08
N LEU A 152 3.30 -2.82 -16.93
CA LEU A 152 3.85 -4.16 -16.67
C LEU A 152 2.80 -5.27 -16.62
N SER A 153 1.53 -4.97 -16.92
CA SER A 153 0.43 -5.94 -16.80
C SER A 153 0.59 -7.16 -17.70
N ASP A 154 1.25 -7.02 -18.86
CA ASP A 154 1.49 -8.12 -19.80
C ASP A 154 2.70 -9.01 -19.40
N LEU A 155 3.34 -8.72 -18.26
CA LEU A 155 4.45 -9.52 -17.74
C LEU A 155 4.02 -10.69 -16.86
N PHE A 156 2.78 -10.71 -16.37
CA PHE A 156 2.30 -11.65 -15.35
C PHE A 156 1.02 -12.37 -15.74
#